data_AF-A0A7S2DCU5-F1
#
_entry.id   AF-A0A7S2DCU5-F1
#
_cell.length_a   1.000
_cell.length_b   1.000
_cell.length_c   1.000
_cell.angle_alpha   90.00
_cell.angle_beta   90.00
_cell.angle_gamma   90.00
#
_symmetry.space_group_name_H-M   'P 1'
#
loop_
_entity.id
_entity.type
_entity.pdbx_description
1 polymer ?
#
loop_
_entity_poly.entity_id
_entity_poly.type
_entity_poly.pdbx_seq_one_letter_code
_entity_poly.pdbx_strand_id
1 'polypeptide(L)'
;MQEKRQQTLAAIKATADIIFNWIASIYSSPQNLALAIGSVIIAIGGVYLMREMAILLREQLNKRLGRPSLVRMTNRRGPLQQAWIWLLRLLRLRAPRGAEFNDVVLHPSLHQQVMRLADATRSAKRRRMPLQHTMFYGPPGTGKTMVAQRFAEYSGLEYAIMSGGDVAPLEEQAVTELHKLFKWVHRSSRG
;
A
#
# COMPACT_ATOMS: atom_id res chain seq x y z
N MET A 1 -34.30 -18.02 31.78
CA MET A 1 -33.26 -18.84 31.09
C MET A 1 -33.82 -19.85 30.10
N GLN A 2 -34.93 -20.55 30.40
CA GLN A 2 -35.50 -21.57 29.49
C GLN A 2 -36.17 -20.97 28.22
N GLU A 3 -36.77 -19.79 28.31
CA GLU A 3 -37.48 -19.11 27.22
C GLU A 3 -36.57 -18.67 26.06
N LYS A 4 -35.38 -18.12 26.34
CA LYS A 4 -34.35 -17.81 25.32
C LYS A 4 -33.89 -19.07 24.58
N ARG A 5 -33.80 -20.19 25.27
CA ARG A 5 -33.38 -21.48 24.69
C ARG A 5 -34.46 -22.01 23.72
N GLN A 6 -35.73 -21.84 24.07
CA GLN A 6 -36.84 -22.19 23.18
C GLN A 6 -36.92 -21.26 21.96
N GLN A 7 -36.66 -19.96 22.11
CA GLN A 7 -36.57 -19.03 20.97
C GLN A 7 -35.40 -19.36 20.04
N THR A 8 -34.23 -19.72 20.58
CA THR A 8 -33.11 -20.18 19.72
C THR A 8 -33.46 -21.48 19.00
N LEU A 9 -34.16 -22.42 19.66
CA LEU A 9 -34.57 -23.68 19.03
C LEU A 9 -35.67 -23.46 17.98
N ALA A 10 -36.60 -22.54 18.22
CA ALA A 10 -37.64 -22.17 17.26
C ALA A 10 -37.06 -21.42 16.06
N ALA A 11 -36.09 -20.52 16.28
CA ALA A 11 -35.39 -19.84 15.19
C ALA A 11 -34.57 -20.81 14.34
N ILE A 12 -33.88 -21.77 14.97
CA ILE A 12 -33.14 -22.83 14.25
C ILE A 12 -34.10 -23.68 13.43
N LYS A 13 -35.24 -24.11 13.99
CA LYS A 13 -36.25 -24.89 13.27
C LYS A 13 -36.86 -24.10 12.12
N ALA A 14 -37.25 -22.84 12.33
CA ALA A 14 -37.78 -21.99 11.26
C ALA A 14 -36.76 -21.77 10.14
N THR A 15 -35.49 -21.59 10.47
CA THR A 15 -34.41 -21.48 9.48
C THR A 15 -34.22 -22.79 8.72
N ALA A 16 -34.30 -23.93 9.43
CA ALA A 16 -34.22 -25.26 8.82
C ALA A 16 -35.40 -25.54 7.88
N ASP A 17 -36.61 -25.16 8.26
CA ASP A 17 -37.82 -25.32 7.45
C ASP A 17 -37.76 -24.45 6.19
N ILE A 18 -37.26 -23.21 6.29
CA ILE A 18 -37.03 -22.34 5.14
C ILE A 18 -36.03 -22.98 4.17
N ILE A 19 -34.91 -23.51 4.68
CA ILE A 19 -33.90 -24.19 3.87
C ILE A 19 -34.49 -25.45 3.22
N PHE A 20 -35.24 -26.25 3.98
CA PHE A 20 -35.83 -27.50 3.49
C PHE A 20 -36.87 -27.24 2.39
N ASN A 21 -37.73 -26.23 2.58
CA ASN A 21 -38.71 -25.84 1.56
C ASN A 21 -38.04 -25.30 0.30
N TRP A 22 -36.93 -24.57 0.43
CA TRP A 22 -36.14 -24.10 -0.71
C TRP A 22 -35.53 -25.29 -1.47
N ILE A 23 -34.94 -26.26 -0.76
CA ILE A 23 -34.39 -27.50 -1.34
C ILE A 23 -35.48 -28.34 -2.02
N ALA A 24 -36.63 -28.52 -1.37
CA ALA A 24 -37.76 -29.25 -1.92
C ALA A 24 -38.29 -28.59 -3.20
N SER A 25 -38.33 -27.25 -3.23
CA SER A 25 -38.76 -26.47 -4.41
C SER A 25 -37.81 -26.56 -5.60
N ILE A 26 -36.53 -26.85 -5.36
CA ILE A 26 -35.52 -27.10 -6.40
C ILE A 26 -35.73 -28.48 -7.03
N TYR A 27 -36.11 -29.48 -6.24
CA TYR A 27 -36.33 -30.84 -6.73
C TYR A 27 -37.65 -31.00 -7.49
N SER A 28 -38.71 -30.31 -7.07
CA SER A 28 -40.06 -30.45 -7.64
C SER A 28 -40.24 -29.82 -9.02
N SER A 29 -39.34 -28.92 -9.46
CA SER A 29 -39.53 -28.14 -10.69
C SER A 29 -38.27 -28.12 -11.56
N PRO A 30 -38.33 -28.58 -12.82
CA PRO A 30 -37.15 -28.64 -13.69
C PRO A 30 -36.52 -27.26 -13.99
N GLN A 31 -37.31 -26.19 -13.89
CA GLN A 31 -36.85 -24.81 -14.06
C GLN A 31 -36.00 -24.32 -12.87
N ASN A 32 -36.42 -24.64 -11.64
CA ASN A 32 -35.69 -24.26 -10.42
C ASN A 32 -34.37 -25.02 -10.30
N LEU A 33 -34.34 -26.27 -10.77
CA LEU A 33 -33.13 -27.10 -10.83
C LEU A 33 -32.11 -26.50 -11.81
N ALA A 34 -32.54 -26.09 -13.01
CA ALA A 34 -31.67 -25.44 -13.99
C ALA A 34 -31.08 -24.12 -13.46
N LEU A 35 -31.88 -23.32 -12.77
CA LEU A 35 -31.43 -22.06 -12.14
C LEU A 35 -30.45 -22.32 -10.99
N ALA A 36 -30.68 -23.34 -10.16
CA ALA A 36 -29.77 -23.72 -9.09
C ALA A 36 -28.41 -24.14 -9.64
N ILE A 37 -28.37 -25.04 -10.63
CA ILE A 37 -27.13 -25.48 -11.28
C ILE A 37 -26.42 -24.29 -11.94
N GLY A 38 -27.16 -23.44 -12.66
CA GLY A 38 -26.63 -22.23 -13.29
C GLY A 38 -25.96 -21.29 -12.29
N SER A 39 -26.59 -21.07 -11.12
CA SER A 39 -26.03 -20.22 -10.06
C SER A 39 -24.72 -20.76 -9.49
N VAL A 40 -24.61 -22.08 -9.32
CA VAL A 40 -23.40 -22.74 -8.80
C VAL A 40 -22.25 -22.62 -9.81
N ILE A 41 -22.53 -22.84 -11.10
CA ILE A 41 -21.54 -22.69 -12.17
C ILE A 41 -21.06 -21.23 -12.26
N ILE A 42 -21.97 -20.27 -12.19
CA ILE A 42 -21.64 -18.84 -12.19
C ILE A 42 -20.79 -18.47 -10.97
N ALA A 43 -21.10 -19.01 -9.79
CA ALA A 43 -20.32 -18.75 -8.58
C ALA A 43 -18.90 -19.30 -8.71
N ILE A 44 -18.75 -20.57 -9.11
CA ILE A 44 -17.43 -21.22 -9.27
C ILE A 44 -16.63 -20.53 -10.38
N GLY A 45 -17.26 -20.33 -11.55
CA GLY A 45 -16.64 -19.66 -12.69
C GLY A 45 -16.26 -18.21 -12.36
N GLY A 46 -17.13 -17.49 -11.66
CA GLY A 46 -16.89 -16.11 -11.23
C GLY A 46 -15.70 -15.99 -10.28
N VAL A 47 -15.57 -16.89 -9.29
CA VAL A 47 -14.43 -16.92 -8.37
C VAL A 47 -13.13 -17.18 -9.13
N TYR A 48 -13.13 -18.14 -10.06
CA TYR A 48 -11.93 -18.47 -10.85
C TYR A 48 -11.53 -17.32 -11.78
N LEU A 49 -12.52 -16.70 -12.43
CA LEU A 49 -12.33 -15.57 -13.33
C LEU A 49 -11.80 -14.34 -12.57
N MET A 50 -12.33 -14.05 -11.37
CA MET A 50 -11.79 -13.00 -10.51
C MET A 50 -10.34 -13.26 -10.11
N ARG A 51 -10.00 -14.52 -9.77
CA ARG A 51 -8.64 -14.89 -9.40
C ARG A 51 -7.66 -14.62 -10.55
N GLU A 52 -8.01 -15.00 -11.77
CA GLU A 52 -7.16 -14.81 -12.94
C GLU A 52 -7.05 -13.33 -13.35
N MET A 53 -8.18 -12.62 -13.33
CA MET A 53 -8.21 -11.18 -13.61
C MET A 53 -7.39 -10.38 -12.60
N ALA A 54 -7.39 -10.76 -11.32
CA ALA A 54 -6.58 -10.11 -10.30
C ALA A 54 -5.07 -10.25 -10.59
N ILE A 55 -4.64 -11.39 -11.12
CA ILE A 55 -3.23 -11.63 -11.49
C ILE A 55 -2.83 -10.75 -12.68
N LEU A 56 -3.65 -10.70 -13.73
CA LEU A 56 -3.39 -9.88 -14.93
C LEU A 56 -3.44 -8.37 -14.63
N LEU A 57 -4.44 -7.95 -13.84
CA LEU A 57 -4.57 -6.56 -13.42
C LEU A 57 -3.38 -6.11 -12.58
N ARG A 58 -2.77 -6.99 -11.76
CA ARG A 58 -1.61 -6.64 -10.94
C ARG A 58 -0.43 -6.18 -11.79
N GLU A 59 -0.18 -6.82 -12.93
CA GLU A 59 0.92 -6.48 -13.82
C GLU A 59 0.66 -5.18 -14.59
N GLN A 60 -0.58 -4.99 -15.06
CA GLN A 60 -1.03 -3.76 -15.71
C GLN A 60 -1.02 -2.55 -14.74
N LEU A 61 -1.49 -2.74 -13.50
CA LEU A 61 -1.43 -1.71 -12.46
C LEU A 61 0.02 -1.34 -12.16
N ASN A 62 0.91 -2.33 -12.04
CA ASN A 62 2.32 -2.07 -11.76
C ASN A 62 3.02 -1.30 -12.89
N LYS A 63 2.66 -1.51 -14.16
CA LYS A 63 3.25 -0.74 -15.26
C LYS A 63 2.76 0.72 -15.31
N ARG A 64 1.51 0.99 -14.92
CA ARG A 64 0.93 2.36 -14.96
C ARG A 64 1.05 3.15 -13.66
N LEU A 65 1.08 2.48 -12.51
CA LEU A 65 1.13 3.08 -11.17
C LEU A 65 2.43 2.74 -10.43
N GLY A 66 3.24 1.84 -10.96
CA GLY A 66 4.45 1.37 -10.28
C GLY A 66 5.61 2.35 -10.33
N ARG A 67 6.45 2.20 -9.31
CA ARG A 67 7.76 2.85 -9.17
C ARG A 67 8.61 2.68 -10.45
N PRO A 68 9.37 3.69 -10.88
CA PRO A 68 10.33 3.55 -11.97
C PRO A 68 11.40 2.51 -11.62
N SER A 69 11.99 1.89 -12.64
CA SER A 69 12.98 0.80 -12.48
C SER A 69 14.23 1.22 -11.69
N LEU A 70 14.61 2.51 -11.78
CA LEU A 70 15.72 3.13 -11.04
C LEU A 70 15.49 3.23 -9.52
N VAL A 71 14.25 3.12 -9.05
CA VAL A 71 13.93 3.30 -7.63
C VAL A 71 14.07 1.98 -6.89
N ARG A 72 15.19 1.83 -6.18
CA ARG A 72 15.49 0.66 -5.36
C ARG A 72 14.64 0.63 -4.09
N MET A 73 14.50 1.77 -3.41
CA MET A 73 13.73 1.90 -2.17
C MET A 73 12.92 3.19 -2.16
N THR A 74 11.69 3.13 -1.64
CA THR A 74 10.82 4.29 -1.47
C THR A 74 9.83 4.10 -0.32
N ASN A 75 9.46 5.19 0.34
CA ASN A 75 8.37 5.23 1.34
C ASN A 75 7.02 5.65 0.72
N ARG A 76 6.94 5.72 -0.62
CA ARG A 76 5.66 6.02 -1.30
C ARG A 76 4.72 4.83 -1.13
N ARG A 77 3.68 5.03 -0.32
CA ARG A 77 2.63 4.03 -0.08
C ARG A 77 1.83 3.82 -1.35
N GLY A 78 1.66 2.56 -1.76
CA GLY A 78 0.85 2.21 -2.93
C GLY A 78 -0.62 2.62 -2.74
N PRO A 79 -1.38 2.81 -3.84
CA PRO A 79 -2.80 3.19 -3.76
C PRO A 79 -3.64 2.20 -2.94
N LEU A 80 -3.37 0.89 -3.07
CA LEU A 80 -3.99 -0.16 -2.25
C LEU A 80 -3.67 0.00 -0.76
N GLN A 81 -2.42 0.31 -0.42
CA GLN A 81 -2.00 0.50 0.96
C GLN A 81 -2.62 1.78 1.56
N GLN A 82 -2.81 2.83 0.74
CA GLN A 82 -3.53 4.03 1.14
C GLN A 82 -5.02 3.75 1.36
N ALA A 83 -5.66 2.97 0.48
CA ALA A 83 -7.04 2.52 0.65
C ALA A 83 -7.20 1.67 1.92
N TRP A 84 -6.26 0.76 2.19
CA TRP A 84 -6.23 -0.01 3.44
C TRP A 84 -6.09 0.87 4.68
N ILE A 85 -5.23 1.88 4.65
CA ILE A 85 -5.07 2.82 5.77
C ILE A 85 -6.31 3.71 5.94
N TRP A 86 -6.93 4.12 4.84
CA TRP A 86 -8.20 4.83 4.87
C TRP A 86 -9.30 3.95 5.49
N LEU A 87 -9.37 2.67 5.13
CA LEU A 87 -10.25 1.67 5.72
C LEU A 87 -9.97 1.46 7.23
N LEU A 88 -8.70 1.31 7.63
CA LEU A 88 -8.32 1.20 9.04
C LEU A 88 -8.70 2.45 9.83
N ARG A 89 -8.52 3.65 9.25
CA ARG A 89 -8.97 4.92 9.87
C ARG A 89 -10.48 4.97 10.01
N LEU A 90 -11.22 4.50 9.01
CA LEU A 90 -12.68 4.40 9.07
C LEU A 90 -13.12 3.47 10.20
N LEU A 91 -12.39 2.38 10.41
CA LEU A 91 -12.58 1.44 11.52
C LEU A 91 -12.02 1.94 12.87
N ARG A 92 -11.60 3.21 12.97
CA ARG A 92 -10.95 3.82 14.14
C ARG A 92 -9.72 3.04 14.66
N LEU A 93 -9.09 2.23 13.81
CA LEU A 93 -7.85 1.53 14.13
C LEU A 93 -6.65 2.45 13.94
N ARG A 94 -5.68 2.35 14.85
CA ARG A 94 -4.49 3.22 14.86
C ARG A 94 -3.58 2.84 13.69
N ALA A 95 -3.36 3.78 12.77
CA ALA A 95 -2.40 3.59 11.69
C ALA A 95 -0.96 3.52 12.22
N PRO A 96 -0.07 2.70 11.63
CA PRO A 96 1.34 2.65 12.02
C PRO A 96 1.99 4.03 11.82
N ARG A 97 2.62 4.54 12.89
CA ARG A 97 3.39 5.80 12.86
C ARG A 97 4.71 5.56 12.13
N GLY A 98 5.18 6.59 11.42
CA GLY A 98 6.50 6.57 10.76
C GLY A 98 7.62 6.54 11.79
N ALA A 99 8.76 5.98 11.39
CA ALA A 99 9.88 5.72 12.29
C ALA A 99 10.54 7.02 12.76
N GLU A 100 10.82 7.09 14.06
CA GLU A 100 11.61 8.17 14.66
C GLU A 100 13.11 7.97 14.32
N PHE A 101 13.93 9.01 14.53
CA PHE A 101 15.38 8.96 14.33
C PHE A 101 16.13 8.07 15.34
N ASN A 102 15.42 7.36 16.22
CA ASN A 102 15.99 6.59 17.33
C ASN A 102 16.92 5.45 16.88
N ASP A 103 16.79 5.01 15.62
CA ASP A 103 17.56 3.88 15.09
C ASP A 103 18.94 4.29 14.55
N VAL A 104 19.26 5.59 14.54
CA VAL A 104 20.51 6.12 13.95
C VAL A 104 21.35 6.82 15.01
N VAL A 105 22.43 6.16 15.43
CA VAL A 105 23.39 6.71 16.39
C VAL A 105 24.39 7.61 15.66
N LEU A 106 24.36 8.91 15.98
CA LEU A 106 25.22 9.93 15.40
C LEU A 106 25.97 10.65 16.52
N HIS A 107 27.14 11.19 16.22
CA HIS A 107 27.82 12.09 17.14
C HIS A 107 26.90 13.27 17.51
N PRO A 108 26.84 13.71 18.79
CA PRO A 108 25.84 14.69 19.24
C PRO A 108 25.80 15.99 18.42
N SER A 109 26.96 16.50 17.99
CA SER A 109 27.03 17.70 17.14
C SER A 109 26.39 17.49 15.76
N LEU A 110 26.64 16.34 15.15
CA LEU A 110 26.12 16.01 13.83
C LEU A 110 24.63 15.67 13.91
N HIS A 111 24.19 15.02 14.98
CA HIS A 111 22.77 14.81 15.26
C HIS A 111 22.02 16.15 15.33
N GLN A 112 22.53 17.13 16.09
CA GLN A 112 21.93 18.46 16.17
C GLN A 112 21.89 19.16 14.81
N GLN A 113 22.95 19.06 14.02
CA GLN A 113 23.01 19.66 12.68
C GLN A 113 21.96 19.06 11.75
N VAL A 114 21.86 17.73 11.71
CA VAL A 114 20.87 17.01 10.88
C VAL A 114 19.45 17.36 11.33
N MET A 115 19.19 17.44 12.64
CA MET A 115 17.88 17.82 13.17
C MET A 115 17.49 19.25 12.80
N ARG A 116 18.41 20.22 12.95
CA ARG A 116 18.16 21.61 12.52
C ARG A 116 17.84 21.69 11.03
N LEU A 117 18.57 20.94 10.21
CA LEU A 117 18.32 20.87 8.77
C LEU A 117 16.95 20.23 8.48
N ALA A 118 16.57 19.19 9.21
CA ALA A 118 15.31 18.49 9.02
C ALA A 118 14.11 19.35 9.45
N ASP A 119 14.24 20.08 10.56
CA ASP A 119 13.24 21.05 11.01
C ASP A 119 13.10 22.24 10.04
N ALA A 120 14.22 22.74 9.51
CA ALA A 120 14.22 23.77 8.47
C ALA A 120 13.52 23.26 7.20
N THR A 121 13.81 22.03 6.79
CA THR A 121 13.20 21.37 5.62
C THR A 121 11.70 21.16 5.81
N ARG A 122 11.28 20.67 6.98
CA ARG A 122 9.88 20.50 7.35
C ARG A 122 9.12 21.83 7.35
N SER A 123 9.77 22.89 7.84
CA SER A 123 9.21 24.24 7.86
C SER A 123 9.10 24.84 6.45
N ALA A 124 10.14 24.67 5.63
CA ALA A 124 10.15 25.09 4.22
C ALA A 124 9.04 24.39 3.43
N LYS A 125 8.89 23.08 3.61
CA LYS A 125 7.79 22.29 3.02
C LYS A 125 6.42 22.85 3.41
N ARG A 126 6.19 23.12 4.70
CA ARG A 126 4.91 23.70 5.18
C ARG A 126 4.61 25.06 4.55
N ARG A 127 5.65 25.87 4.31
CA ARG A 127 5.55 27.19 3.70
C ARG A 127 5.63 27.17 2.17
N ARG A 128 5.70 25.99 1.55
CA ARG A 128 5.90 25.81 0.09
C ARG A 128 7.10 26.58 -0.46
N MET A 129 8.17 26.66 0.32
CA MET A 129 9.44 27.26 -0.10
C MET A 129 10.31 26.21 -0.80
N PRO A 130 11.26 26.65 -1.66
CA PRO A 130 12.24 25.76 -2.27
C PRO A 130 13.01 24.96 -1.21
N LEU A 131 13.21 23.66 -1.48
CA LEU A 131 14.00 22.77 -0.64
C LEU A 131 15.49 22.86 -0.99
N GLN A 132 16.36 22.62 -0.02
CA GLN A 132 17.80 22.64 -0.21
C GLN A 132 18.31 21.27 -0.63
N HIS A 133 19.32 21.24 -1.50
CA HIS A 133 20.05 20.02 -1.81
C HIS A 133 21.07 19.73 -0.69
N THR A 134 21.10 18.50 -0.19
CA THR A 134 21.99 18.10 0.90
C THR A 134 22.80 16.88 0.49
N MET A 135 24.10 16.90 0.79
CA MET A 135 25.02 15.81 0.50
C MET A 135 25.54 15.21 1.81
N PHE A 136 25.36 13.89 1.98
CA PHE A 136 25.97 13.13 3.06
C PHE A 136 27.21 12.42 2.51
N TYR A 137 28.39 12.70 3.07
CA TYR A 137 29.67 12.14 2.63
C TYR A 137 30.47 11.54 3.79
N GLY A 138 31.42 10.65 3.48
CA GLY A 138 32.26 9.94 4.46
C GLY A 138 32.60 8.50 4.03
N PRO A 139 33.39 7.77 4.82
CA PRO A 139 33.84 6.40 4.51
C PRO A 139 32.68 5.40 4.31
N PRO A 140 32.82 4.35 3.49
CA PRO A 140 31.76 3.36 3.30
C PRO A 140 31.35 2.71 4.64
N GLY A 141 30.08 2.33 4.78
CA GLY A 141 29.56 1.70 6.01
C GLY A 141 29.14 2.65 7.14
N THR A 142 29.36 3.96 7.04
CA THR A 142 28.99 4.94 8.10
C THR A 142 27.50 5.33 8.15
N GLY A 143 26.61 4.55 7.54
CA GLY A 143 25.15 4.79 7.64
C GLY A 143 24.61 6.02 6.90
N LYS A 144 25.36 6.66 5.99
CA LYS A 144 24.91 7.83 5.21
C LYS A 144 23.54 7.65 4.57
N THR A 145 23.32 6.52 3.90
CA THR A 145 22.03 6.21 3.26
C THR A 145 20.91 6.09 4.29
N MET A 146 21.19 5.52 5.46
CA MET A 146 20.23 5.38 6.55
C MET A 146 19.87 6.76 7.15
N VAL A 147 20.86 7.64 7.33
CA VAL A 147 20.64 9.03 7.76
C VAL A 147 19.74 9.76 6.76
N ALA A 148 20.01 9.63 5.46
CA ALA A 148 19.20 10.28 4.42
C ALA A 148 17.74 9.77 4.41
N GLN A 149 17.51 8.47 4.61
CA GLN A 149 16.18 7.89 4.73
C GLN A 149 15.42 8.49 5.91
N ARG A 150 16.03 8.47 7.11
CA ARG A 150 15.38 8.99 8.32
C ARG A 150 15.19 10.50 8.28
N PHE A 151 16.11 11.23 7.65
CA PHE A 151 15.97 12.65 7.38
C PHE A 151 14.71 12.95 6.56
N ALA A 152 14.47 12.20 5.48
CA ALA A 152 13.27 12.38 4.68
C ALA A 152 12.00 12.02 5.46
N GLU A 153 11.99 10.91 6.20
CA GLU A 153 10.84 10.47 6.99
C GLU A 153 10.48 11.47 8.10
N TYR A 154 11.47 11.96 8.85
CA TYR A 154 11.27 12.96 9.90
C TYR A 154 10.80 14.31 9.35
N SER A 155 11.38 14.73 8.20
CA SER A 155 10.92 15.93 7.48
C SER A 155 9.52 15.75 6.89
N GLY A 156 9.00 14.52 6.89
CA GLY A 156 7.71 14.14 6.34
C GLY A 156 7.67 14.10 4.81
N LEU A 157 8.83 14.05 4.16
CA LEU A 157 8.99 13.99 2.69
C LEU A 157 8.83 12.55 2.19
N GLU A 158 8.51 12.41 0.91
CA GLU A 158 8.67 11.13 0.24
C GLU A 158 10.13 10.95 -0.20
N TYR A 159 10.68 9.74 -0.05
CA TYR A 159 12.01 9.45 -0.56
C TYR A 159 11.96 8.39 -1.66
N ALA A 160 12.90 8.50 -2.59
CA ALA A 160 13.25 7.49 -3.57
C ALA A 160 14.76 7.39 -3.64
N ILE A 161 15.30 6.19 -3.46
CA ILE A 161 16.73 5.93 -3.52
C ILE A 161 17.02 5.26 -4.85
N MET A 162 17.95 5.87 -5.59
CA MET A 162 18.59 5.28 -6.77
C MET A 162 20.09 5.13 -6.50
N SER A 163 20.69 4.09 -7.06
CA SER A 163 22.15 3.94 -7.10
C SER A 163 22.66 4.36 -8.47
N GLY A 164 23.80 5.05 -8.54
CA GLY A 164 24.47 5.31 -9.83
C GLY A 164 24.82 4.03 -10.58
N GLY A 165 25.08 2.93 -9.85
CA GLY A 165 25.31 1.61 -10.43
C GLY A 165 24.08 1.01 -11.14
N ASP A 166 22.87 1.47 -10.80
CA ASP A 166 21.63 1.03 -11.47
C ASP A 166 21.39 1.80 -12.79
N VAL A 167 22.11 2.91 -13.00
CA VAL A 167 22.01 3.77 -14.19
C VAL A 167 22.95 3.29 -15.30
N ALA A 168 24.15 2.83 -14.95
CA ALA A 168 25.17 2.43 -15.93
C ALA A 168 24.70 1.34 -16.94
N PRO A 169 23.93 0.31 -16.56
CA PRO A 169 23.48 -0.72 -17.50
C PRO A 169 22.38 -0.28 -18.47
N LEU A 170 21.78 0.90 -18.28
CA LEU A 170 20.66 1.38 -19.08
C LEU A 170 21.09 2.08 -20.37
N GLU A 171 22.39 2.38 -20.54
CA GLU A 171 22.99 3.01 -21.72
C GLU A 171 22.14 4.19 -22.26
N GLU A 172 21.60 4.07 -23.47
CA GLU A 172 20.76 5.11 -24.11
C GLU A 172 19.43 5.37 -23.39
N GLN A 173 18.88 4.35 -22.70
CA GLN A 173 17.62 4.46 -21.98
C GLN A 173 17.76 5.15 -20.62
N ALA A 174 18.98 5.34 -20.13
CA ALA A 174 19.25 5.95 -18.82
C ALA A 174 18.59 7.34 -18.69
N VAL A 175 18.69 8.16 -19.74
CA VAL A 175 18.10 9.51 -19.76
C VAL A 175 16.59 9.45 -19.73
N THR A 176 15.99 8.50 -20.45
CA THR A 176 14.53 8.30 -20.44
C THR A 176 14.03 7.85 -19.07
N GLU A 177 14.72 6.91 -18.44
CA GLU A 177 14.37 6.42 -17.11
C GLU A 177 14.55 7.50 -16.03
N LEU A 178 15.60 8.34 -16.13
CA LEU A 178 15.76 9.51 -15.27
C LEU A 178 14.59 10.49 -15.42
N HIS A 179 14.18 10.80 -16.66
CA HIS A 179 12.99 11.64 -16.88
C HIS A 179 11.71 11.01 -16.31
N LYS A 180 11.53 9.69 -16.43
CA LYS A 180 10.39 8.98 -15.82
C LYS A 180 10.44 9.11 -14.29
N LEU A 181 11.61 8.95 -13.68
CA LEU A 181 11.84 9.11 -12.25
C LEU A 181 11.48 10.54 -11.80
N PHE A 182 11.97 11.57 -12.47
CA PHE A 182 11.64 12.95 -12.12
C PHE A 182 10.15 13.27 -12.30
N LYS A 183 9.52 12.82 -13.40
CA LYS A 183 8.06 12.97 -13.59
C LYS A 183 7.27 12.27 -12.48
N TRP A 184 7.74 11.09 -12.04
CA TRP A 184 7.10 10.33 -10.97
C TRP A 184 7.22 11.03 -9.61
N VAL A 185 8.38 11.64 -9.31
CA VAL A 185 8.61 12.46 -8.10
C VAL A 185 7.73 13.70 -8.12
N HIS A 186 7.71 14.47 -9.22
CA HIS A 186 6.90 15.70 -9.33
C HIS A 186 5.39 15.46 -9.24
N ARG A 187 4.92 14.24 -9.55
CA ARG A 187 3.50 13.86 -9.35
C ARG A 187 3.16 13.66 -7.87
N SER A 188 4.14 13.54 -6.98
CA SER A 188 3.87 13.38 -5.55
C SER A 188 3.44 14.69 -4.91
N SER A 189 2.39 14.63 -4.07
CA SER A 189 1.92 15.77 -3.28
C SER A 189 2.71 15.99 -1.99
N ARG A 190 3.65 15.10 -1.67
CA ARG A 190 4.40 15.13 -0.40
C ARG A 190 5.81 15.68 -0.51
N GLY A 191 6.21 16.18 -1.67
CA GLY A 191 7.58 16.67 -1.88
C GLY A 191 8.54 15.51 -2.00
#